data_AF-A0A9E5FL00-F1
#
_entry.id   AF-A0A9E5FL00-F1
#
_cell.length_a   1.000
_cell.length_b   1.000
_cell.length_c   1.000
_cell.angle_alpha   90.00
_cell.angle_beta   90.00
_cell.angle_gamma   90.00
#
_symmetry.space_group_name_H-M   'P 1'
#
loop_
_entity.id
_entity.type
_entity.pdbx_description
1 polymer ?
#
loop_
_entity_poly.entity_id
_entity_poly.type
_entity_poly.pdbx_seq_one_letter_code
_entity_poly.pdbx_strand_id
1 'polypeptide(L)'
;MQVLTAFVLAAFVAYAGSWYAGVVEGNFALMLLMATSVTGVYWIAERIYFWPQRKKAAFQLEADTWKREADLAKLGIPKDPASLAALEEAKTKVLAQPWWLDWTAGLFPVILVVFVLRSFLFEPFKIPSGSMIPTLHIGDLILVNKYHYGVRLPVLNHKVTEGNPVQRGDIVVFRYPPKPSLDYIKRVVGLPGDEVAYLNKRLTINGQEVVTQAVPEFFDEGTMRYFKQLEEQLGNVQHRVLNEDDRPAFIPGNEDFPFKDQCRYSIEGVTCKVPQGHYFMTGVTLPITTSDSSFWVMRS
;
A
#
# COMPACT_ATOMS: atom_id res chain seq x y z
N MET A 1 20.01 -25.46 16.51
CA MET A 1 19.56 -24.21 15.85
C MET A 1 19.06 -24.45 14.42
N GLN A 2 19.77 -25.19 13.57
CA GLN A 2 19.38 -25.44 12.16
C GLN A 2 17.97 -26.07 11.97
N VAL A 3 17.52 -26.93 12.88
CA VAL A 3 16.17 -27.53 12.82
C VAL A 3 15.07 -26.50 13.09
N LEU A 4 15.28 -25.62 14.06
CA LEU A 4 14.33 -24.55 14.40
C LEU A 4 14.27 -23.50 13.29
N THR A 5 15.42 -23.17 12.69
CA THR A 5 15.47 -22.27 11.54
C THR A 5 14.77 -22.87 10.32
N ALA A 6 14.98 -24.16 10.05
CA ALA A 6 14.28 -24.87 8.99
C ALA A 6 12.76 -24.90 9.21
N PHE A 7 12.30 -25.12 10.45
CA PHE A 7 10.89 -25.12 10.78
C PHE A 7 10.24 -23.75 10.59
N VAL A 8 10.88 -22.68 11.07
CA VAL A 8 10.38 -21.30 10.91
C VAL A 8 10.33 -20.89 9.43
N LEU A 9 11.37 -21.21 8.66
CA LEU A 9 11.38 -20.93 7.22
C LEU A 9 10.37 -21.78 6.46
N ALA A 10 10.21 -23.06 6.80
CA ALA A 10 9.20 -23.93 6.20
C ALA A 10 7.78 -23.44 6.50
N ALA A 11 7.50 -23.00 7.73
CA ALA A 11 6.22 -22.42 8.10
C ALA A 11 5.95 -21.11 7.35
N PHE A 12 6.96 -20.24 7.19
CA PHE A 12 6.84 -19.02 6.40
C PHE A 12 6.60 -19.30 4.92
N VAL A 13 7.34 -20.24 4.32
CA VAL A 13 7.16 -20.65 2.91
C VAL A 13 5.81 -21.31 2.69
N ALA A 14 5.36 -22.15 3.62
CA ALA A 14 4.03 -22.75 3.56
C ALA A 14 2.94 -21.68 3.61
N TYR A 15 3.03 -20.72 4.53
CA TYR A 15 2.08 -19.61 4.62
C TYR A 15 2.11 -18.73 3.35
N ALA A 16 3.30 -18.38 2.85
CA ALA A 16 3.46 -17.59 1.64
C ALA A 16 2.93 -18.33 0.39
N GLY A 17 3.14 -19.64 0.31
CA GLY A 17 2.61 -20.49 -0.76
C GLY A 17 1.08 -20.60 -0.70
N SER A 18 0.50 -20.79 0.49
CA SER A 18 -0.96 -20.82 0.69
C SER A 18 -1.61 -19.47 0.35
N TRP A 19 -0.93 -18.36 0.64
CA TRP A 19 -1.38 -17.02 0.24
C TRP A 19 -1.31 -16.82 -1.27
N TYR A 20 -0.18 -17.17 -1.91
CA TYR A 20 -0.01 -17.06 -3.36
C TYR A 20 -1.01 -17.92 -4.13
N ALA A 21 -1.34 -19.11 -3.63
CA ALA A 21 -2.34 -20.00 -4.19
C ALA A 21 -3.79 -19.54 -3.93
N GLY A 22 -4.00 -18.43 -3.22
CA GLY A 22 -5.33 -17.90 -2.92
C GLY A 22 -6.14 -18.75 -1.93
N VAL A 23 -5.51 -19.69 -1.23
CA VAL A 23 -6.17 -20.58 -0.25
C VAL A 23 -6.46 -19.85 1.07
N VAL A 24 -5.71 -18.78 1.35
CA VAL A 24 -5.87 -17.92 2.53
C VAL A 24 -6.06 -16.48 2.08
N GLU A 25 -7.13 -15.83 2.54
CA GLU A 25 -7.31 -14.37 2.45
C GLU A 25 -6.27 -13.66 3.34
N GLY A 26 -5.02 -13.64 2.91
CA GLY A 26 -3.93 -13.07 3.69
C GLY A 26 -3.75 -11.59 3.41
N ASN A 27 -3.62 -10.81 4.49
CA ASN A 27 -3.16 -9.43 4.40
C ASN A 27 -1.66 -9.43 4.03
N PHE A 28 -1.32 -8.90 2.86
CA PHE A 28 0.06 -8.80 2.41
C PHE A 28 0.96 -8.08 3.45
N ALA A 29 0.42 -7.08 4.15
CA ALA A 29 1.17 -6.36 5.16
C ALA A 29 1.51 -7.23 6.38
N LEU A 30 0.66 -8.21 6.71
CA LEU A 30 0.92 -9.20 7.76
C LEU A 30 2.00 -10.20 7.33
N MET A 31 2.05 -10.58 6.04
CA MET A 31 3.14 -11.38 5.50
C MET A 31 4.48 -10.63 5.60
N LEU A 32 4.54 -9.38 5.17
CA LEU A 32 5.75 -8.58 5.31
C LEU A 32 6.14 -8.39 6.78
N LEU A 33 5.18 -8.13 7.67
CA LEU A 33 5.45 -7.98 9.11
C LEU A 33 6.11 -9.24 9.67
N MET A 34 5.61 -10.43 9.34
CA MET A 34 6.24 -11.69 9.75
C MET A 34 7.64 -11.82 9.15
N ALA A 35 7.82 -11.52 7.87
CA ALA A 35 9.12 -11.60 7.20
C ALA A 35 10.15 -10.67 7.88
N THR A 36 9.78 -9.41 8.13
CA THR A 36 10.62 -8.43 8.82
C THR A 36 10.94 -8.87 10.25
N SER A 37 9.97 -9.44 10.96
CA SER A 37 10.17 -9.91 12.34
C SER A 37 11.15 -11.09 12.40
N VAL A 38 10.96 -12.10 11.54
CA VAL A 38 11.81 -13.29 11.48
C VAL A 38 13.23 -12.91 11.07
N THR A 39 13.38 -12.15 9.98
CA THR A 39 14.69 -11.69 9.49
C THR A 39 15.38 -10.75 10.49
N GLY A 40 14.60 -9.92 11.20
CA GLY A 40 15.11 -9.06 12.28
C GLY A 40 15.66 -9.84 13.46
N VAL A 41 15.01 -10.92 13.89
CA VAL A 41 15.53 -11.80 14.94
C VAL A 41 16.85 -12.44 14.53
N TYR A 42 16.97 -12.92 13.28
CA TYR A 42 18.23 -13.45 12.75
C TYR A 42 19.32 -12.39 12.63
N TRP A 43 18.97 -11.17 12.21
CA TRP A 43 19.91 -10.05 12.12
C TRP A 43 20.46 -9.66 13.50
N ILE A 44 19.60 -9.63 14.53
CA ILE A 44 20.01 -9.38 15.92
C ILE A 44 20.89 -10.53 16.43
N ALA A 45 20.49 -11.78 16.20
CA ALA A 45 21.26 -12.95 16.61
C ALA A 45 22.65 -12.98 15.94
N GLU A 46 22.72 -12.62 14.66
CA GLU A 46 23.97 -12.46 13.92
C GLU A 46 24.87 -11.41 14.58
N ARG A 47 24.31 -10.25 14.93
CA ARG A 47 25.08 -9.13 15.51
C ARG A 47 25.58 -9.40 16.92
N ILE A 48 24.77 -10.05 17.76
CA ILE A 48 25.04 -10.23 19.18
C ILE A 48 25.76 -11.55 19.48
N TYR A 49 25.39 -12.64 18.81
CA TYR A 49 25.89 -13.98 19.17
C TYR A 49 26.96 -14.49 18.19
N PHE A 50 26.67 -14.51 16.90
CA PHE A 50 27.52 -15.16 15.89
C PHE A 50 28.73 -14.31 15.47
N TRP A 51 28.56 -13.00 15.28
CA TRP A 51 29.64 -12.08 14.94
C TRP A 51 30.80 -12.07 15.95
N PRO A 52 30.58 -11.95 17.27
CA PRO A 52 31.69 -12.01 18.22
C PRO A 52 32.34 -13.39 18.29
N GLN A 53 31.60 -14.48 18.06
CA GLN A 53 32.17 -15.83 18.00
C GLN A 53 33.12 -15.99 16.81
N ARG A 54 32.73 -15.55 15.60
CA ARG A 54 33.62 -15.60 14.42
C ARG A 54 34.84 -14.71 14.57
N LYS A 55 34.69 -13.53 15.18
CA LYS A 55 35.84 -12.67 15.51
C LYS A 55 36.81 -13.33 16.49
N LYS A 56 36.28 -13.99 17.54
CA LYS A 56 37.11 -14.73 18.49
C LYS A 56 37.83 -15.90 17.81
N ALA A 57 37.15 -16.66 16.96
CA ALA A 57 37.75 -17.77 16.21
C ALA A 57 38.84 -17.28 15.24
N ALA A 58 38.61 -16.17 14.52
CA ALA A 58 39.61 -15.56 13.65
C ALA A 58 40.82 -15.06 14.46
N PHE A 59 40.60 -14.45 15.63
CA PHE A 59 41.68 -14.00 16.51
C PHE A 59 42.48 -15.18 17.11
N GLN A 60 41.80 -16.27 17.47
CA GLN A 60 42.47 -17.50 17.92
C GLN A 60 43.34 -18.10 16.82
N LEU A 61 42.81 -18.16 15.59
CA LEU A 61 43.55 -18.63 14.43
C LEU A 61 44.83 -17.82 14.21
N GLU A 62 44.74 -16.48 14.26
CA GLU A 62 45.91 -15.58 14.18
C GLU A 62 46.90 -15.81 15.32
N ALA A 63 46.42 -15.92 16.56
CA ALA A 63 47.26 -16.16 17.73
C ALA A 63 47.99 -17.51 17.67
N ASP A 64 47.34 -18.55 17.15
CA ASP A 64 47.93 -19.88 16.98
C ASP A 64 48.96 -19.90 15.85
N THR A 65 48.68 -19.22 14.72
CA THR A 65 49.72 -19.03 13.68
C THR A 65 50.91 -18.23 14.18
N TRP A 66 50.70 -17.17 14.95
CA TRP A 66 51.79 -16.37 15.53
C TRP A 66 52.67 -17.21 16.46
N LYS A 67 52.07 -18.04 17.32
CA LYS A 67 52.83 -18.96 18.19
C LYS A 67 53.63 -19.97 17.37
N ARG A 68 53.01 -20.57 16.36
CA ARG A 68 53.68 -21.56 15.48
C ARG A 68 54.86 -20.95 14.75
N GLU A 69 54.72 -19.73 14.23
CA GLU A 69 55.83 -19.00 13.61
C GLU A 69 56.95 -18.70 14.59
N ALA A 70 56.63 -18.29 15.83
CA ALA A 70 57.62 -18.02 16.86
C ALA A 70 58.41 -19.28 17.24
N ASP A 71 57.77 -20.45 17.29
CA ASP A 71 58.44 -21.72 17.56
C ASP A 71 59.30 -22.20 16.39
N LEU A 72 58.84 -22.01 15.15
CA LEU A 72 59.64 -22.29 13.94
C LEU A 72 60.87 -21.38 13.84
N ALA A 73 60.74 -20.11 14.22
CA ALA A 73 61.86 -19.17 14.25
C ALA A 73 62.95 -19.60 15.25
N LYS A 74 62.58 -20.17 16.40
CA LYS A 74 63.55 -20.75 17.36
C LYS A 74 64.33 -21.93 16.78
N LEU A 75 63.74 -22.65 15.81
CA LEU A 75 64.36 -23.76 15.09
C LEU A 75 65.15 -23.30 13.85
N GLY A 76 65.23 -21.98 13.58
CA GLY A 76 65.97 -21.43 12.44
C GLY A 76 65.26 -21.54 11.09
N ILE A 77 63.96 -21.86 11.07
CA ILE A 77 63.18 -22.02 9.85
C ILE A 77 62.62 -20.64 9.43
N PRO A 78 62.89 -20.17 8.19
CA PRO A 78 62.40 -18.87 7.71
C PRO A 78 60.89 -18.89 7.45
N LYS A 79 60.26 -17.72 7.54
CA LYS A 79 58.83 -17.52 7.34
C LYS A 79 58.45 -17.73 5.87
N ASP A 80 57.51 -18.64 5.61
CA ASP A 80 57.07 -19.01 4.27
C ASP A 80 55.92 -18.09 3.79
N PRO A 81 56.06 -17.37 2.66
CA PRO A 81 54.96 -16.56 2.11
C PRO A 81 53.68 -17.35 1.79
N ALA A 82 53.78 -18.67 1.51
CA ALA A 82 52.59 -19.50 1.32
C ALA A 82 51.76 -19.69 2.60
N SER A 83 52.41 -19.64 3.77
CA SER A 83 51.72 -19.76 5.07
C SER A 83 50.89 -18.52 5.43
N LEU A 84 51.34 -17.34 4.99
CA LEU A 84 50.60 -16.08 5.13
C LEU A 84 49.33 -16.08 4.27
N ALA A 85 49.44 -16.51 3.01
CA ALA A 85 48.28 -16.65 2.12
C ALA A 85 47.27 -17.68 2.66
N ALA A 86 47.74 -18.81 3.21
CA ALA A 86 46.87 -19.81 3.82
C ALA A 86 46.16 -19.30 5.09
N LEU A 87 46.82 -18.45 5.90
CA LEU A 87 46.21 -17.79 7.05
C LEU A 87 45.10 -16.82 6.61
N GLU A 88 45.34 -16.01 5.58
CA GLU A 88 44.33 -15.11 5.03
C GLU A 88 43.11 -15.89 4.48
N GLU A 89 43.34 -17.00 3.78
CA GLU A 89 42.27 -17.88 3.29
C GLU A 89 41.48 -18.55 4.44
N ALA A 90 42.16 -19.02 5.48
CA ALA A 90 41.50 -19.60 6.64
C ALA A 90 40.71 -18.55 7.44
N LYS A 91 41.26 -17.33 7.58
CA LYS A 91 40.59 -16.20 8.25
C LYS A 91 39.33 -15.77 7.49
N THR A 92 39.42 -15.65 6.16
CA THR A 92 38.26 -15.32 5.32
C THR A 92 37.17 -16.39 5.40
N LYS A 93 37.53 -17.69 5.41
CA LYS A 93 36.58 -18.79 5.62
C LYS A 93 35.90 -18.76 7.00
N VAL A 94 36.63 -18.41 8.06
CA VAL A 94 36.08 -18.32 9.43
C VAL A 94 35.20 -17.09 9.61
N LEU A 95 35.54 -15.97 8.95
CA LEU A 95 34.74 -14.74 8.97
C LEU A 95 33.52 -14.80 8.05
N ALA A 96 33.52 -15.68 7.05
CA ALA A 96 32.40 -15.87 6.15
C ALA A 96 31.11 -16.23 6.91
N GLN A 97 30.01 -15.63 6.50
CA GLN A 97 28.71 -15.94 7.08
C GLN A 97 28.21 -17.30 6.54
N PRO A 98 27.55 -18.11 7.37
CA PRO A 98 26.83 -19.27 6.88
C PRO A 98 25.77 -18.83 5.88
N TRP A 99 25.65 -19.53 4.76
CA TRP A 99 24.71 -19.19 3.67
C TRP A 99 23.29 -18.89 4.16
N TRP A 100 22.70 -19.73 5.03
CA TRP A 100 21.35 -19.54 5.58
C TRP A 100 21.18 -18.25 6.41
N LEU A 101 22.26 -17.77 7.03
CA LEU A 101 22.27 -16.55 7.82
C LEU A 101 22.45 -15.33 6.92
N ASP A 102 23.28 -15.44 5.88
CA ASP A 102 23.49 -14.39 4.88
C ASP A 102 22.17 -14.04 4.15
N TRP A 103 21.40 -15.06 3.75
CA TRP A 103 20.09 -14.85 3.13
C TRP A 103 19.04 -14.25 4.08
N THR A 104 19.04 -14.65 5.36
CA THR A 104 18.00 -14.19 6.31
C THR A 104 18.34 -12.84 6.96
N ALA A 105 19.54 -12.71 7.52
CA ALA A 105 20.01 -11.47 8.14
C ALA A 105 20.40 -10.41 7.10
N GLY A 106 20.99 -10.80 5.97
CA GLY A 106 21.41 -9.86 4.93
C GLY A 106 20.25 -9.18 4.22
N LEU A 107 19.11 -9.87 4.04
CA LEU A 107 17.92 -9.29 3.43
C LEU A 107 17.10 -8.40 4.38
N PHE A 108 17.34 -8.45 5.70
CA PHE A 108 16.57 -7.69 6.68
C PHE A 108 16.48 -6.19 6.37
N PRO A 109 17.57 -5.45 6.09
CA PRO A 109 17.48 -4.01 5.82
C PRO A 109 16.59 -3.69 4.61
N VAL A 110 16.69 -4.51 3.55
CA VAL A 110 15.88 -4.34 2.33
C VAL A 110 14.40 -4.61 2.63
N ILE A 111 14.10 -5.72 3.31
CA ILE A 111 12.73 -6.10 3.70
C ILE A 111 12.14 -5.06 4.66
N LEU A 112 12.92 -4.54 5.61
CA LEU A 112 12.50 -3.48 6.53
C LEU A 112 12.14 -2.20 5.78
N VAL A 113 12.97 -1.76 4.84
CA VAL A 113 12.70 -0.57 4.02
C VAL A 113 11.42 -0.78 3.20
N VAL A 114 11.28 -1.91 2.51
CA VAL A 114 10.07 -2.24 1.74
C VAL A 114 8.84 -2.29 2.65
N PHE A 115 8.96 -2.87 3.84
CA PHE A 115 7.89 -2.91 4.83
C PHE A 115 7.48 -1.51 5.29
N VAL A 116 8.43 -0.64 5.63
CA VAL A 116 8.14 0.74 6.06
C VAL A 116 7.50 1.52 4.92
N LEU A 117 8.09 1.46 3.72
CA LEU A 117 7.57 2.16 2.54
C LEU A 117 6.14 1.74 2.23
N ARG A 118 5.87 0.42 2.16
CA ARG A 118 4.54 -0.08 1.80
C ARG A 118 3.51 0.09 2.92
N SER A 119 3.94 -0.04 4.18
CA SER A 119 3.03 0.07 5.32
C SER A 119 2.61 1.52 5.58
N PHE A 120 3.49 2.48 5.33
CA PHE A 120 3.30 3.85 5.82
C PHE A 120 3.35 4.96 4.75
N LEU A 121 4.15 4.81 3.69
CA LEU A 121 4.36 5.90 2.73
C LEU A 121 3.53 5.71 1.47
N PHE A 122 3.80 4.64 0.72
CA PHE A 122 3.31 4.46 -0.63
C PHE A 122 2.81 3.04 -0.87
N GLU A 123 1.57 2.91 -1.32
CA GLU A 123 1.04 1.64 -1.81
C GLU A 123 0.71 1.77 -3.30
N PRO A 124 1.27 0.87 -4.14
CA PRO A 124 0.88 0.79 -5.54
C PRO A 124 -0.50 0.16 -5.66
N PHE A 125 -1.41 0.84 -6.35
CA PHE A 125 -2.72 0.30 -6.71
C PHE A 125 -2.85 0.21 -8.23
N LYS A 126 -3.54 -0.83 -8.67
CA LYS A 126 -4.00 -0.94 -10.06
C LYS A 126 -5.47 -0.57 -10.10
N ILE A 127 -5.84 0.32 -11.02
CA ILE A 127 -7.21 0.80 -11.12
C ILE A 127 -8.13 -0.30 -11.67
N PRO A 128 -9.12 -0.78 -10.90
CA PRO A 128 -9.96 -1.91 -11.30
C PRO A 128 -11.17 -1.49 -12.14
N SER A 129 -11.55 -0.21 -12.14
CA SER A 129 -12.78 0.29 -12.77
C SER A 129 -12.59 1.62 -13.50
N GLY A 130 -13.39 1.85 -14.54
CA GLY A 130 -13.36 3.06 -15.37
C GLY A 130 -14.21 4.22 -14.86
N SER A 131 -14.56 4.24 -13.56
CA SER A 131 -15.43 5.28 -12.99
C SER A 131 -14.79 6.66 -12.86
N MET A 132 -13.47 6.72 -13.04
CA MET A 132 -12.67 7.94 -12.96
C MET A 132 -12.21 8.43 -14.35
N ILE A 133 -12.76 7.89 -15.44
CA ILE A 133 -12.50 8.35 -16.82
C ILE A 133 -13.13 9.76 -16.97
N PRO A 134 -12.42 10.74 -17.58
CA PRO A 134 -11.19 10.62 -18.36
C PRO A 134 -9.90 10.84 -17.55
N THR A 135 -9.97 11.09 -16.24
CA THR A 135 -8.79 11.38 -15.41
C THR A 135 -7.90 10.16 -15.20
N LEU A 136 -8.50 8.99 -15.00
CA LEU A 136 -7.80 7.75 -14.70
C LEU A 136 -8.39 6.59 -15.53
N HIS A 137 -7.53 5.84 -16.21
CA HIS A 137 -7.94 4.74 -17.08
C HIS A 137 -7.82 3.38 -16.40
N ILE A 138 -8.57 2.41 -16.92
CA ILE A 138 -8.56 1.04 -16.42
C ILE A 138 -7.16 0.45 -16.66
N GLY A 139 -6.55 -0.08 -15.60
CA GLY A 139 -5.24 -0.70 -15.67
C GLY A 139 -4.06 0.22 -15.37
N ASP A 140 -4.28 1.52 -15.19
CA ASP A 140 -3.26 2.46 -14.73
C ASP A 140 -2.72 2.03 -13.35
N LEU A 141 -1.42 2.27 -13.15
CA LEU A 141 -0.74 2.07 -11.87
C LEU A 141 -0.62 3.43 -11.18
N ILE A 142 -1.25 3.56 -10.02
CA ILE A 142 -1.17 4.76 -9.20
C ILE A 142 -0.40 4.51 -7.92
N LEU A 143 0.31 5.54 -7.46
CA LEU A 143 1.01 5.53 -6.19
C LEU A 143 0.24 6.41 -5.19
N VAL A 144 -0.39 5.78 -4.21
CA VAL A 144 -1.20 6.49 -3.21
C VAL A 144 -0.35 6.86 -2.01
N ASN A 145 -0.38 8.13 -1.62
CA ASN A 145 0.27 8.63 -0.41
C ASN A 145 -0.64 8.40 0.82
N LYS A 146 -0.29 7.43 1.65
CA LYS A 146 -1.04 7.11 2.88
C LYS A 146 -0.72 8.04 4.04
N TYR A 147 0.43 8.71 4.01
CA TYR A 147 0.89 9.56 5.10
C TYR A 147 0.05 10.84 5.23
N HIS A 148 -0.46 11.37 4.11
CA HIS A 148 -1.13 12.67 4.09
C HIS A 148 -2.41 12.73 4.95
N TYR A 149 -3.20 11.66 4.98
CA TYR A 149 -4.49 11.58 5.69
C TYR A 149 -4.42 10.81 7.02
N GLY A 150 -3.21 10.53 7.50
CA GLY A 150 -2.98 9.85 8.77
C GLY A 150 -2.47 8.42 8.61
N VAL A 151 -1.49 8.08 9.45
CA VAL A 151 -0.88 6.75 9.46
C VAL A 151 -1.82 5.76 10.12
N ARG A 152 -2.18 4.71 9.39
CA ARG A 152 -2.93 3.56 9.94
C ARG A 152 -2.00 2.37 10.14
N LEU A 153 -2.19 1.64 11.24
CA LEU A 153 -1.45 0.42 11.49
C LEU A 153 -1.80 -0.64 10.42
N PRO A 154 -0.80 -1.24 9.75
CA PRO A 154 -1.02 -2.13 8.60
C PRO A 154 -1.83 -3.40 8.92
N VAL A 155 -1.88 -3.82 10.18
CA VAL A 155 -2.58 -5.04 10.63
C VAL A 155 -3.90 -4.70 11.34
N LEU A 156 -3.86 -3.73 12.25
CA LEU A 156 -4.98 -3.37 13.11
C LEU A 156 -5.94 -2.35 12.46
N ASN A 157 -5.57 -1.77 11.31
CA ASN A 157 -6.26 -0.63 10.67
C ASN A 157 -6.57 0.54 11.62
N HIS A 158 -5.90 0.61 12.78
CA HIS A 158 -6.07 1.67 13.76
C HIS A 158 -5.31 2.92 13.31
N LYS A 159 -6.01 4.06 13.30
CA LYS A 159 -5.46 5.38 12.98
C LYS A 159 -4.59 5.85 14.15
N VAL A 160 -3.30 6.09 13.89
CA VAL A 160 -2.31 6.52 14.88
C VAL A 160 -2.13 8.04 14.86
N THR A 161 -2.28 8.65 13.68
CA THR A 161 -2.22 10.12 13.52
C THR A 161 -3.47 10.64 12.82
N GLU A 162 -3.98 11.79 13.25
CA GLU A 162 -5.19 12.39 12.67
C GLU A 162 -4.99 12.85 11.22
N GLY A 163 -3.75 13.17 10.84
CA GLY A 163 -3.37 13.58 9.48
C GLY A 163 -3.98 14.93 9.07
N ASN A 164 -3.92 15.26 7.78
CA ASN A 164 -4.67 16.38 7.24
C ASN A 164 -6.14 15.96 7.00
N PRO A 165 -7.11 16.86 7.24
CA PRO A 165 -8.49 16.58 6.90
C PRO A 165 -8.64 16.46 5.39
N VAL A 166 -9.45 15.49 4.95
CA VAL A 166 -9.85 15.35 3.55
C VAL A 166 -10.59 16.61 3.12
N GLN A 167 -10.17 17.16 1.99
CA GLN A 167 -10.72 18.37 1.38
C GLN A 167 -11.65 18.02 0.22
N ARG A 168 -12.50 18.98 -0.14
CA ARG A 168 -13.37 18.86 -1.30
C ARG A 168 -12.51 18.82 -2.57
N GLY A 169 -12.79 17.89 -3.47
CA GLY A 169 -12.02 17.65 -4.69
C GLY A 169 -10.92 16.60 -4.55
N ASP A 170 -10.61 16.13 -3.34
CA ASP A 170 -9.59 15.08 -3.17
C ASP A 170 -10.05 13.76 -3.81
N ILE A 171 -9.14 13.09 -4.52
CA ILE A 171 -9.35 11.72 -5.01
C ILE A 171 -8.82 10.76 -3.96
N VAL A 172 -9.70 9.91 -3.44
CA VAL A 172 -9.40 9.02 -2.32
C VAL A 172 -9.65 7.56 -2.70
N VAL A 173 -8.81 6.69 -2.14
CA VAL A 173 -8.93 5.23 -2.27
C VAL A 173 -9.48 4.66 -0.98
N PHE A 174 -10.51 3.82 -1.09
CA PHE A 174 -11.15 3.20 0.06
C PHE A 174 -11.61 1.77 -0.24
N ARG A 175 -11.79 0.98 0.82
CA ARG A 175 -12.34 -0.38 0.71
C ARG A 175 -13.85 -0.30 0.59
N TYR A 176 -14.40 -0.95 -0.44
CA TYR A 176 -15.84 -1.00 -0.69
C TYR A 176 -16.56 -1.69 0.49
N PRO A 177 -17.45 -1.01 1.24
CA PRO A 177 -17.97 -1.57 2.49
C PRO A 177 -18.73 -2.90 2.36
N PRO A 178 -19.54 -3.14 1.31
CA PRO A 178 -20.20 -4.43 1.11
C PRO A 178 -19.22 -5.58 0.78
N LYS A 179 -18.07 -5.28 0.15
CA LYS A 179 -17.01 -6.25 -0.15
C LYS A 179 -15.63 -5.61 0.07
N PRO A 180 -15.10 -5.63 1.31
CA PRO A 180 -13.85 -4.93 1.66
C PRO A 180 -12.58 -5.44 0.95
N SER A 181 -12.68 -6.52 0.20
CA SER A 181 -11.62 -7.04 -0.68
C SER A 181 -11.44 -6.21 -1.97
N LEU A 182 -12.37 -5.29 -2.27
CA LEU A 182 -12.30 -4.40 -3.42
C LEU A 182 -11.98 -2.98 -2.98
N ASP A 183 -10.97 -2.38 -3.62
CA ASP A 183 -10.62 -0.97 -3.43
C ASP A 183 -11.26 -0.11 -4.53
N TYR A 184 -11.92 0.97 -4.12
CA TYR A 184 -12.60 1.94 -4.98
C TYR A 184 -11.86 3.27 -4.92
N ILE A 185 -11.86 3.97 -6.04
CA ILE A 185 -11.23 5.29 -6.21
C ILE A 185 -12.34 6.24 -6.61
N LYS A 186 -12.59 7.25 -5.79
CA LYS A 186 -13.65 8.25 -6.02
C LYS A 186 -13.16 9.64 -5.63
N ARG A 187 -13.80 10.69 -6.15
CA ARG A 187 -13.55 12.07 -5.73
C ARG A 187 -14.48 12.47 -4.59
N VAL A 188 -13.98 13.29 -3.68
CA VAL A 188 -14.74 13.82 -2.54
C VAL A 188 -15.52 15.04 -2.97
N VAL A 189 -16.84 14.95 -2.92
CA VAL A 189 -17.75 16.02 -3.31
C VAL A 189 -18.35 16.72 -2.09
N GLY A 190 -18.69 16.01 -1.01
CA GLY A 190 -19.28 16.58 0.20
C GLY A 190 -18.47 16.29 1.45
N LEU A 191 -18.37 17.29 2.33
CA LEU A 191 -17.69 17.21 3.62
C LEU A 191 -18.71 16.96 4.75
N PRO A 192 -18.26 16.55 5.96
CA PRO A 192 -19.16 16.30 7.08
C PRO A 192 -20.08 17.50 7.38
N GLY A 193 -21.39 17.29 7.36
CA GLY A 193 -22.41 18.32 7.57
C GLY A 193 -22.98 18.97 6.32
N ASP A 194 -22.36 18.76 5.14
CA ASP A 194 -22.86 19.29 3.88
C ASP A 194 -24.18 18.64 3.45
N GLU A 195 -24.99 19.38 2.70
CA GLU A 195 -26.09 18.85 1.91
C GLU A 195 -25.70 18.84 0.43
N VAL A 196 -25.57 17.64 -0.14
CA VAL A 196 -25.20 17.45 -1.55
C VAL A 196 -26.42 16.98 -2.32
N ALA A 197 -26.76 17.70 -3.38
CA ALA A 197 -27.86 17.35 -4.27
C ALA A 197 -27.32 17.16 -5.68
N TYR A 198 -27.68 16.05 -6.31
CA TYR A 198 -27.48 15.79 -7.71
C TYR A 198 -28.85 15.66 -8.37
N LEU A 199 -29.30 16.75 -8.99
CA LEU A 199 -30.65 16.88 -9.55
C LEU A 199 -30.55 17.30 -11.01
N ASN A 200 -31.27 16.62 -11.90
CA ASN A 200 -31.28 16.90 -13.34
C ASN A 200 -29.86 16.99 -13.94
N LYS A 201 -28.98 16.09 -13.48
CA LYS A 201 -27.56 16.00 -13.85
C LYS A 201 -26.70 17.20 -13.44
N ARG A 202 -27.19 18.05 -12.54
CA ARG A 202 -26.44 19.17 -11.95
C ARG A 202 -26.15 18.90 -10.49
N LEU A 203 -24.93 19.23 -10.08
CA LEU A 203 -24.46 19.07 -8.71
C LEU A 203 -24.61 20.39 -7.96
N THR A 204 -25.27 20.35 -6.80
CA THR A 204 -25.39 21.46 -5.86
C THR A 204 -24.89 21.04 -4.49
N ILE A 205 -24.24 21.96 -3.80
CA ILE A 205 -23.65 21.76 -2.47
C ILE A 205 -24.14 22.89 -1.58
N ASN A 206 -24.83 22.57 -0.49
CA ASN A 206 -25.45 23.52 0.43
C ASN A 206 -26.32 24.56 -0.30
N GLY A 207 -27.04 24.12 -1.34
CA GLY A 207 -27.89 24.97 -2.19
C GLY A 207 -27.14 25.81 -3.24
N GLN A 208 -25.81 25.78 -3.29
CA GLN A 208 -25.01 26.46 -4.30
C GLN A 208 -24.69 25.48 -5.44
N GLU A 209 -25.03 25.85 -6.67
CA GLU A 209 -24.69 25.05 -7.85
C GLU A 209 -23.19 25.07 -8.10
N VAL A 210 -22.62 23.89 -8.35
CA VAL A 210 -21.22 23.75 -8.75
C VAL A 210 -21.11 24.24 -10.18
N VAL A 211 -20.28 25.25 -10.40
CA VAL A 211 -20.07 25.82 -11.73
C VAL A 211 -19.40 24.80 -12.62
N THR A 212 -20.03 24.52 -13.77
CA THR A 212 -19.51 23.63 -14.81
C THR A 212 -19.31 24.39 -16.11
N GLN A 213 -18.20 24.14 -16.80
CA GLN A 213 -17.93 24.67 -18.14
C GLN A 213 -17.90 23.52 -19.15
N ALA A 214 -18.54 23.70 -20.30
CA ALA A 214 -18.46 22.71 -21.37
C ALA A 214 -17.06 22.74 -22.01
N VAL A 215 -16.45 21.57 -22.15
CA VAL A 215 -15.17 21.37 -22.83
C VAL A 215 -15.36 20.42 -24.03
N PRO A 216 -14.38 20.27 -24.94
CA PRO A 216 -14.52 19.37 -26.09
C PRO A 216 -14.94 17.96 -25.67
N GLU A 217 -15.79 17.32 -26.47
CA GLU A 217 -16.30 15.98 -26.16
C GLU A 217 -15.16 14.96 -26.03
N PHE A 218 -15.32 14.04 -25.10
CA PHE A 218 -14.36 12.97 -24.84
C PHE A 218 -14.70 11.77 -25.73
N PHE A 219 -13.74 11.31 -26.53
CA PHE A 219 -13.86 10.05 -27.26
C PHE A 219 -13.35 8.90 -26.39
N ASP A 220 -14.24 7.98 -26.01
CA ASP A 220 -13.85 6.76 -25.32
C ASP A 220 -13.57 5.65 -26.34
N GLU A 221 -12.31 5.26 -26.46
CA GLU A 221 -11.87 4.16 -27.32
C GLU A 221 -12.47 2.81 -26.90
N GLY A 222 -12.78 2.61 -25.62
CA GLY A 222 -13.32 1.36 -25.11
C GLY A 222 -14.77 1.11 -25.56
N THR A 223 -15.57 2.16 -25.67
CA THR A 223 -16.96 2.09 -26.12
C THR A 223 -17.17 2.61 -27.54
N MET A 224 -16.15 3.20 -28.17
CA MET A 224 -16.19 3.85 -29.48
C MET A 224 -17.28 4.94 -29.57
N ARG A 225 -17.45 5.72 -28.50
CA ARG A 225 -18.49 6.75 -28.38
C ARG A 225 -17.92 8.07 -27.89
N TYR A 226 -18.54 9.16 -28.33
CA TYR A 226 -18.31 10.50 -27.77
C TYR A 226 -19.22 10.73 -26.58
N PHE A 227 -18.64 11.28 -25.51
CA PHE A 227 -19.34 11.70 -24.31
C PHE A 227 -19.20 13.20 -24.13
N LYS A 228 -20.28 13.85 -23.69
CA LYS A 228 -20.19 15.26 -23.31
C LYS A 228 -19.28 15.38 -22.11
N GLN A 229 -18.34 16.30 -22.19
CA GLN A 229 -17.38 16.52 -21.12
C GLN A 229 -17.60 17.91 -20.54
N LEU A 230 -17.62 17.98 -19.22
CA LEU A 230 -17.74 19.21 -18.45
C LEU A 230 -16.52 19.34 -17.53
N GLU A 231 -16.11 20.56 -17.28
CA GLU A 231 -15.09 20.89 -16.28
C GLU A 231 -15.80 21.55 -15.09
N GLU A 232 -15.72 20.90 -13.93
CA GLU A 232 -16.30 21.37 -12.67
C GLU A 232 -15.21 21.79 -11.69
N GLN A 233 -15.51 22.79 -10.85
CA GLN A 233 -14.60 23.24 -9.80
C GLN A 233 -15.12 22.83 -8.42
N LEU A 234 -14.39 21.95 -7.74
CA LEU A 234 -14.66 21.51 -6.38
C LEU A 234 -13.60 22.07 -5.45
N GLY A 235 -13.91 23.20 -4.80
CA GLY A 235 -12.94 23.93 -3.99
C GLY A 235 -11.81 24.49 -4.86
N ASN A 236 -10.58 24.06 -4.60
CA ASN A 236 -9.38 24.48 -5.35
C ASN A 236 -8.97 23.50 -6.46
N VAL A 237 -9.73 22.42 -6.67
CA VAL A 237 -9.40 21.37 -7.64
C VAL A 237 -10.41 21.39 -8.78
N GLN A 238 -9.91 21.30 -10.01
CA GLN A 238 -10.72 21.15 -11.22
C GLN A 238 -10.82 19.68 -11.59
N HIS A 239 -12.02 19.23 -11.94
CA HIS A 239 -12.29 17.87 -12.41
C HIS A 239 -13.00 17.91 -13.76
N ARG A 240 -12.61 16.98 -14.62
CA ARG A 240 -13.25 16.76 -15.92
C ARG A 240 -14.27 15.65 -15.76
N VAL A 241 -15.56 15.93 -15.79
CA VAL A 241 -16.64 14.95 -15.65
C VAL A 241 -17.27 14.62 -17.00
N LEU A 242 -17.69 13.38 -17.18
CA LEU A 242 -18.44 12.95 -18.36
C LEU A 242 -19.92 12.97 -18.05
N ASN A 243 -20.74 13.44 -18.98
CA ASN A 243 -22.19 13.45 -18.88
C ASN A 243 -22.78 12.61 -20.04
N GLU A 244 -23.35 11.46 -19.69
CA GLU A 244 -24.12 10.61 -20.61
C GLU A 244 -25.55 11.14 -20.73
N ASP A 245 -25.80 11.94 -21.76
CA ASP A 245 -27.11 12.55 -22.02
C ASP A 245 -28.24 11.54 -22.22
N ASP A 246 -27.92 10.39 -22.81
CA ASP A 246 -28.84 9.29 -23.11
C ASP A 246 -29.35 8.54 -21.87
N ARG A 247 -28.65 8.65 -20.74
CA ARG A 247 -29.09 8.04 -19.49
C ARG A 247 -29.98 8.97 -18.67
N PRO A 248 -31.02 8.44 -17.99
CA PRO A 248 -31.89 9.25 -17.15
C PRO A 248 -31.13 9.83 -15.94
N ALA A 249 -31.60 10.96 -15.42
CA ALA A 249 -31.07 11.55 -14.18
C ALA A 249 -31.45 10.76 -12.91
N PHE A 250 -32.41 9.83 -13.05
CA PHE A 250 -32.89 8.97 -11.99
C PHE A 250 -31.77 8.02 -11.49
N ILE A 251 -31.53 8.04 -10.17
CA ILE A 251 -30.60 7.14 -9.49
C ILE A 251 -31.42 6.11 -8.72
N PRO A 252 -31.29 4.79 -9.02
CA PRO A 252 -32.00 3.77 -8.27
C PRO A 252 -31.51 3.74 -6.81
N GLY A 253 -32.40 4.02 -5.86
CA GLY A 253 -32.10 3.94 -4.42
C GLY A 253 -32.18 2.52 -3.84
N ASN A 254 -31.91 1.48 -4.64
CA ASN A 254 -32.14 0.08 -4.27
C ASN A 254 -30.97 -0.55 -3.48
N GLU A 255 -29.80 0.07 -3.44
CA GLU A 255 -28.66 -0.42 -2.66
C GLU A 255 -28.85 -0.09 -1.17
N ASP A 256 -28.54 -1.05 -0.30
CA ASP A 256 -28.55 -0.85 1.14
C ASP A 256 -27.13 -0.52 1.62
N PHE A 257 -26.97 0.70 2.14
CA PHE A 257 -25.72 1.21 2.67
C PHE A 257 -25.96 1.99 3.98
N PRO A 258 -24.94 2.15 4.85
CA PRO A 258 -25.07 2.92 6.08
C PRO A 258 -25.49 4.36 5.79
N PHE A 259 -26.44 4.89 6.58
CA PHE A 259 -26.94 6.27 6.47
C PHE A 259 -27.75 6.60 5.21
N LYS A 260 -28.27 5.58 4.52
CA LYS A 260 -29.20 5.73 3.38
C LYS A 260 -30.44 6.56 3.71
N ASP A 261 -30.90 6.52 4.96
CA ASP A 261 -32.00 7.33 5.48
C ASP A 261 -31.73 8.85 5.43
N GLN A 262 -30.47 9.25 5.29
CA GLN A 262 -30.07 10.66 5.10
C GLN A 262 -30.11 11.10 3.63
N CYS A 263 -30.47 10.19 2.72
CA CYS A 263 -30.62 10.45 1.29
C CYS A 263 -32.10 10.40 0.88
N ARG A 264 -32.54 11.42 0.16
CA ARG A 264 -33.85 11.53 -0.47
C ARG A 264 -33.69 11.31 -1.96
N TYR A 265 -34.32 10.27 -2.47
CA TYR A 265 -34.33 9.93 -3.90
C TYR A 265 -35.60 10.48 -4.54
N SER A 266 -35.46 11.12 -5.70
CA SER A 266 -36.55 11.62 -6.52
C SER A 266 -36.34 11.18 -7.97
N ILE A 267 -37.32 11.47 -8.84
CA ILE A 267 -37.19 11.21 -10.28
C ILE A 267 -36.09 12.08 -10.91
N GLU A 268 -35.78 13.21 -10.27
CA GLU A 268 -34.79 14.20 -10.72
C GLU A 268 -33.37 13.80 -10.27
N GLY A 269 -33.24 12.94 -9.26
CA GLY A 269 -31.95 12.45 -8.77
C GLY A 269 -31.94 12.16 -7.27
N VAL A 270 -30.93 12.67 -6.56
CA VAL A 270 -30.70 12.38 -5.13
C VAL A 270 -30.23 13.61 -4.36
N THR A 271 -30.74 13.79 -3.14
CA THR A 271 -30.24 14.77 -2.17
C THR A 271 -29.84 14.05 -0.89
N CYS A 272 -28.59 14.19 -0.47
CA CYS A 272 -28.05 13.54 0.72
C CYS A 272 -27.46 14.56 1.68
N LYS A 273 -27.76 14.41 2.97
CA LYS A 273 -27.03 15.09 4.03
C LYS A 273 -25.87 14.22 4.50
N VAL A 274 -24.68 14.80 4.59
CA VAL A 274 -23.47 14.09 5.01
C VAL A 274 -23.39 14.08 6.53
N PRO A 275 -23.39 12.92 7.21
CA PRO A 275 -23.28 12.89 8.66
C PRO A 275 -21.87 13.23 9.13
N GLN A 276 -21.78 13.56 10.42
CA GLN A 276 -20.50 13.89 11.06
C GLN A 276 -19.49 12.74 10.95
N GLY A 277 -18.23 13.09 10.70
CA GLY A 277 -17.14 12.13 10.53
C GLY A 277 -17.13 11.39 9.20
N HIS A 278 -17.98 11.76 8.25
CA HIS A 278 -18.09 11.05 6.98
C HIS A 278 -18.11 11.99 5.77
N TYR A 279 -17.92 11.44 4.58
CA TYR A 279 -17.77 12.19 3.33
C TYR A 279 -18.72 11.68 2.26
N PHE A 280 -19.09 12.54 1.31
CA PHE A 280 -19.85 12.15 0.12
C PHE A 280 -18.91 12.09 -1.07
N MET A 281 -18.83 10.95 -1.74
CA MET A 281 -17.85 10.67 -2.78
C MET A 281 -18.51 10.14 -4.05
N THR A 282 -18.04 10.58 -5.22
CA THR A 282 -18.62 10.20 -6.52
C THR A 282 -17.56 9.86 -7.56
N GLY A 283 -17.95 9.08 -8.57
CA GLY A 283 -17.16 8.85 -9.78
C GLY A 283 -17.28 10.03 -10.74
N VAL A 284 -16.32 10.13 -11.67
CA VAL A 284 -16.19 11.19 -12.68
C VAL A 284 -17.13 11.00 -13.87
N THR A 285 -17.53 9.76 -14.13
CA THR A 285 -18.51 9.42 -15.15
C THR A 285 -19.94 9.58 -14.61
N LEU A 286 -20.76 10.38 -15.30
CA LEU A 286 -22.17 10.64 -14.98
C LEU A 286 -23.10 10.12 -16.09
N PRO A 287 -24.35 9.75 -15.80
CA PRO A 287 -24.98 9.79 -14.50
C PRO A 287 -24.41 8.71 -13.58
N ILE A 288 -24.41 9.07 -12.30
CA ILE A 288 -24.16 8.18 -11.18
C ILE A 288 -25.01 6.90 -11.38
N THR A 289 -24.36 5.79 -11.72
CA THR A 289 -25.04 4.49 -11.78
C THR A 289 -24.94 3.81 -10.42
N THR A 290 -25.88 2.93 -10.11
CA THR A 290 -25.88 2.12 -8.90
C THR A 290 -24.62 1.26 -8.76
N SER A 291 -24.14 0.65 -9.85
CA SER A 291 -22.84 -0.05 -9.87
C SER A 291 -21.65 0.83 -9.52
N ASP A 292 -21.83 2.15 -9.56
CA ASP A 292 -20.87 3.18 -9.18
C ASP A 292 -21.12 3.72 -7.76
N SER A 293 -21.79 2.92 -6.90
CA SER A 293 -22.14 3.11 -5.48
C SER A 293 -21.63 4.44 -4.89
N SER A 294 -22.37 5.51 -5.20
CA SER A 294 -21.93 6.90 -5.01
C SER A 294 -22.22 7.45 -3.61
N PHE A 295 -22.30 6.60 -2.60
CA PHE A 295 -22.76 6.99 -1.27
C PHE A 295 -21.99 6.21 -0.21
N TRP A 296 -20.77 6.64 0.08
CA TRP A 296 -20.03 6.07 1.20
C TRP A 296 -19.61 7.16 2.17
N VAL A 297 -20.54 7.34 3.08
CA VAL A 297 -20.33 7.92 4.38
C VAL A 297 -19.27 7.06 5.08
N MET A 298 -17.98 7.44 4.97
CA MET A 298 -16.86 6.74 5.63
C MET A 298 -16.14 7.58 6.68
N ARG A 299 -15.85 6.93 7.81
CA ARG A 299 -15.03 7.47 8.88
C ARG A 299 -13.58 7.65 8.42
N SER A 300 -13.04 8.85 8.64
CA SER A 300 -11.62 9.18 8.42
C SER A 300 -10.66 8.25 9.14
#